data_AF-A0A7S1BAM1-F1
#
_entry.id   AF-A0A7S1BAM1-F1
#
_cell.length_a   1.000
_cell.length_b   1.000
_cell.length_c   1.000
_cell.angle_alpha   90.00
_cell.angle_beta   90.00
_cell.angle_gamma   90.00
#
_symmetry.space_group_name_H-M   'P 1'
#
loop_
_entity.id
_entity.type
_entity.pdbx_description
1 polymer ?
#
loop_
_entity_poly.entity_id
_entity_poly.type
_entity_poly.pdbx_seq_one_letter_code
_entity_poly.pdbx_strand_id
1 'polypeptide(L)'
;LIFFHLAPLFSNDHTYVFKRDPDGLLEVFGEMMRGQIVMPAELMTDGKNPMLYENFSGVAQRLGVYTAIDYADIIKHLVQRWDLEHLEGLSPEGEKEQQYLCRLPERYRKLAERSMNKKKKPNDDEPNMKPFSWIFDREVLVD
;
A
#
# COMPACT_ATOMS: atom_id res chain seq x y z
N LEU A 1 6.88 1.38 -0.51
CA LEU A 1 7.51 0.68 0.63
C LEU A 1 6.53 -0.23 1.42
N ILE A 2 5.33 -0.51 0.90
CA ILE A 2 4.42 -1.65 1.24
C ILE A 2 5.03 -3.01 0.81
N PHE A 3 6.11 -2.98 0.04
CA PHE A 3 6.83 -4.15 -0.47
C PHE A 3 7.16 -5.21 0.58
N PHE A 4 7.25 -4.86 1.86
CA PHE A 4 7.58 -5.81 2.93
C PHE A 4 6.41 -6.69 3.40
N HIS A 5 5.17 -6.18 3.41
CA HIS A 5 4.00 -7.02 3.72
C HIS A 5 3.71 -8.00 2.58
N LEU A 6 3.98 -7.57 1.34
CA LEU A 6 3.85 -8.42 0.15
C LEU A 6 5.14 -9.20 -0.18
N ALA A 7 6.25 -8.96 0.53
CA ALA A 7 7.54 -9.63 0.29
C ALA A 7 7.45 -11.16 0.37
N PRO A 8 6.69 -11.76 1.31
CA PRO A 8 6.45 -13.19 1.28
C PRO A 8 5.92 -13.59 -0.09
N LEU A 9 4.87 -12.91 -0.56
CA LEU A 9 4.15 -13.19 -1.81
C LEU A 9 5.01 -13.04 -3.09
N PHE A 10 6.14 -12.35 -3.06
CA PHE A 10 7.06 -12.23 -4.20
C PHE A 10 8.06 -13.39 -4.32
N SER A 11 8.09 -14.32 -3.38
CA SER A 11 8.97 -15.50 -3.42
C SER A 11 8.47 -16.54 -4.44
N ASN A 12 9.37 -17.21 -5.16
CA ASN A 12 8.99 -18.13 -6.25
C ASN A 12 8.18 -19.38 -5.81
N ASP A 13 7.98 -19.60 -4.50
CA ASP A 13 7.35 -20.80 -3.94
C ASP A 13 5.81 -20.78 -3.94
N HIS A 14 5.17 -19.62 -4.19
CA HIS A 14 3.70 -19.51 -4.11
C HIS A 14 2.95 -20.28 -5.19
N THR A 15 3.54 -20.50 -6.36
CA THR A 15 2.90 -21.29 -7.43
C THR A 15 2.71 -22.76 -7.02
N TYR A 16 3.54 -23.27 -6.10
CA TYR A 16 3.36 -24.59 -5.51
C TYR A 16 2.23 -24.62 -4.48
N VAL A 17 2.04 -23.54 -3.72
CA VAL A 17 0.95 -23.41 -2.73
C VAL A 17 -0.40 -23.24 -3.42
N PHE A 18 -0.50 -22.41 -4.46
CA PHE A 18 -1.74 -22.24 -5.25
C PHE A 18 -2.28 -23.56 -5.81
N LYS A 19 -1.39 -24.48 -6.22
CA LYS A 19 -1.80 -25.80 -6.75
C LYS A 19 -2.26 -26.77 -5.68
N ARG A 20 -1.93 -26.52 -4.41
CA ARG A 20 -2.14 -27.46 -3.30
C ARG A 20 -3.26 -27.01 -2.36
N ASP A 21 -3.37 -25.71 -2.12
CA ASP A 21 -4.37 -25.10 -1.25
C ASP A 21 -4.68 -23.67 -1.72
N PRO A 22 -5.54 -23.52 -2.75
CA PRO A 22 -5.94 -22.21 -3.25
C PRO A 22 -6.86 -21.46 -2.27
N ASP A 23 -7.70 -22.17 -1.52
CA ASP A 23 -8.62 -21.58 -0.54
C ASP A 23 -7.86 -20.88 0.60
N GLY A 24 -6.93 -21.59 1.24
CA GLY A 24 -6.17 -21.04 2.37
C GLY A 24 -5.29 -19.85 1.98
N LEU A 25 -4.78 -19.84 0.75
CA LEU A 25 -3.99 -18.71 0.27
C LEU A 25 -4.87 -17.47 -0.02
N LEU A 26 -6.05 -17.65 -0.60
CA LEU A 26 -7.00 -16.57 -0.82
C LEU A 26 -7.47 -15.96 0.52
N GLU A 27 -7.70 -16.80 1.52
CA GLU A 27 -8.04 -16.38 2.88
C GLU A 27 -6.93 -15.50 3.49
N VAL A 28 -5.69 -16.00 3.53
CA VAL A 28 -4.56 -15.25 4.07
C VAL A 28 -4.32 -13.96 3.30
N PHE A 29 -4.42 -13.99 1.98
CA PHE A 29 -4.25 -12.78 1.17
C PHE A 29 -5.38 -11.77 1.43
N GLY A 30 -6.62 -12.24 1.54
CA GLY A 30 -7.78 -11.43 1.94
C GLY A 30 -7.60 -10.78 3.30
N GLU A 31 -7.12 -11.53 4.30
CA GLU A 31 -6.81 -11.03 5.64
C GLU A 31 -5.69 -9.98 5.61
N MET A 32 -4.59 -10.24 4.92
CA MET A 32 -3.49 -9.29 4.77
C MET A 32 -3.93 -7.97 4.12
N MET A 33 -4.86 -8.04 3.17
CA MET A 33 -5.42 -6.87 2.51
C MET A 33 -6.48 -6.14 3.34
N ARG A 34 -7.14 -6.82 4.28
CA ARG A 34 -8.05 -6.20 5.26
C ARG A 34 -7.29 -5.53 6.40
N GLY A 35 -6.15 -6.09 6.81
CA GLY A 35 -5.20 -5.43 7.70
C GLY A 35 -4.71 -4.12 7.08
N GLN A 36 -4.70 -3.03 7.85
CA GLN A 36 -4.02 -1.83 7.38
C GLN A 36 -2.56 -2.18 7.09
N ILE A 37 -2.07 -1.85 5.90
CA ILE A 37 -0.67 -2.07 5.60
C ILE A 37 0.15 -0.99 6.31
N VAL A 38 0.56 -1.35 7.52
CA VAL A 38 1.51 -0.61 8.34
C VAL A 38 2.82 -0.56 7.58
N MET A 39 3.37 0.65 7.46
CA MET A 39 4.65 0.83 6.80
C MET A 39 5.75 0.30 7.73
N PRO A 40 6.72 -0.50 7.25
CA PRO A 40 7.77 -1.05 8.11
C PRO A 40 8.57 0.02 8.86
N ALA A 41 8.63 1.22 8.27
CA ALA A 41 9.30 2.40 8.80
C ALA A 41 8.34 3.41 9.45
N GLU A 42 7.12 3.01 9.82
CA GLU A 42 6.16 3.91 10.50
C GLU A 42 6.70 4.44 11.84
N LEU A 43 7.50 3.63 12.53
CA LEU A 43 8.19 3.99 13.78
C LEU A 43 9.57 4.63 13.57
N MET A 44 9.85 5.13 12.37
CA MET A 44 11.13 5.76 12.05
C MET A 44 11.36 7.01 12.91
N THR A 45 12.56 7.11 13.50
CA THR A 45 12.98 8.23 14.33
C THR A 45 14.45 8.57 14.09
N ASP A 46 14.77 9.85 14.17
CA ASP A 46 16.15 10.38 14.19
C ASP A 46 16.55 10.85 15.60
N GLY A 47 15.72 10.57 16.61
CA GLY A 47 15.90 11.02 17.98
C GLY A 47 15.59 12.50 18.23
N LYS A 48 15.24 13.28 17.19
CA LYS A 48 14.93 14.72 17.30
C LYS A 48 13.48 15.02 16.92
N ASN A 49 13.01 14.48 15.80
CA ASN A 49 11.68 14.73 15.28
C ASN A 49 10.75 13.56 15.61
N PRO A 50 9.74 13.75 16.49
CA PRO A 50 8.77 12.71 16.81
C PRO A 50 7.80 12.38 15.66
N MET A 51 7.66 13.28 14.68
CA MET A 51 6.77 13.13 13.52
C MET A 51 7.56 12.89 12.22
N LEU A 52 8.73 12.27 12.33
CA LEU A 52 9.64 12.08 11.19
C LEU A 52 9.01 11.26 10.06
N TYR A 53 8.26 10.20 10.40
CA TYR A 53 7.55 9.38 9.42
C TYR A 53 6.47 10.17 8.67
N GLU A 54 5.65 10.95 9.37
CA GLU A 54 4.63 11.79 8.74
C GLU A 54 5.27 12.79 7.78
N ASN A 55 6.33 13.49 8.21
CA ASN A 55 7.03 14.45 7.36
C ASN A 55 7.67 13.79 6.14
N PHE A 56 8.31 12.63 6.32
CA PHE A 56 8.88 11.88 5.21
C PHE A 56 7.81 11.40 4.23
N SER A 57 6.68 10.88 4.75
CA SER A 57 5.57 10.41 3.92
C SER A 57 4.96 11.53 3.08
N GLY A 58 4.82 12.74 3.63
CA GLY A 58 4.36 13.92 2.89
C GLY A 58 5.29 14.28 1.73
N VAL A 59 6.61 14.30 1.97
CA VAL A 59 7.60 14.52 0.90
C VAL A 59 7.53 13.43 -0.18
N ALA A 60 7.43 12.17 0.21
CA ALA A 60 7.36 11.05 -0.74
C ALA A 60 6.07 11.05 -1.59
N GLN A 61 4.94 11.41 -0.98
CA GLN A 61 3.66 11.55 -1.66
C GLN A 61 3.70 12.72 -2.65
N ARG A 62 4.24 13.87 -2.24
CA ARG A 62 4.39 15.07 -3.08
C ARG A 62 5.29 14.84 -4.29
N LEU A 63 6.39 14.10 -4.10
CA LEU A 63 7.30 13.73 -5.18
C LEU A 63 6.76 12.61 -6.07
N GLY A 64 5.59 12.03 -5.76
CA GLY A 64 4.99 10.94 -6.52
C GLY A 64 5.80 9.64 -6.44
N VAL A 65 6.73 9.52 -5.50
CA VAL A 65 7.54 8.31 -5.28
C VAL A 65 6.69 7.21 -4.64
N TYR A 66 5.63 7.61 -3.93
CA TYR A 66 4.78 6.68 -3.23
C TYR A 66 3.34 7.16 -3.11
N THR A 67 2.53 6.85 -4.13
CA THR A 67 1.13 7.23 -4.16
C THR A 67 0.21 6.06 -3.83
N ALA A 68 -1.00 6.38 -3.36
CA ALA A 68 -2.05 5.37 -3.20
C ALA A 68 -2.46 4.73 -4.55
N ILE A 69 -2.12 5.35 -5.69
CA ILE A 69 -2.32 4.80 -7.04
C ILE A 69 -1.33 3.67 -7.29
N ASP A 70 -0.04 3.86 -6.97
CA ASP A 70 0.99 2.83 -7.13
C ASP A 70 0.62 1.57 -6.35
N TYR A 71 0.00 1.74 -5.18
CA TYR A 71 -0.50 0.62 -4.40
C TYR A 71 -1.63 -0.14 -5.09
N ALA A 72 -2.61 0.55 -5.68
CA ALA A 72 -3.67 -0.08 -6.46
C ALA A 72 -3.10 -0.88 -7.65
N ASP A 73 -2.07 -0.34 -8.32
CA ASP A 73 -1.41 -0.98 -9.46
C ASP A 73 -0.58 -2.21 -9.03
N ILE A 74 0.07 -2.18 -7.86
CA ILE A 74 0.75 -3.36 -7.30
C ILE A 74 -0.26 -4.48 -7.01
N ILE A 75 -1.39 -4.20 -6.36
CA ILE A 75 -2.41 -5.22 -6.09
C ILE A 75 -2.93 -5.79 -7.41
N LYS A 76 -3.25 -4.92 -8.38
CA LYS A 76 -3.71 -5.35 -9.71
C LYS A 76 -2.71 -6.29 -10.36
N HIS A 77 -1.42 -5.95 -10.29
CA HIS A 77 -0.36 -6.80 -10.84
C HIS A 77 -0.33 -8.17 -10.17
N LEU A 78 -0.47 -8.25 -8.84
CA LEU A 78 -0.49 -9.52 -8.11
C LEU A 78 -1.71 -10.39 -8.46
N VAL A 79 -2.90 -9.78 -8.51
CA VAL A 79 -4.15 -10.45 -8.90
C VAL A 79 -4.01 -11.06 -10.30
N GLN A 80 -3.45 -10.30 -11.26
CA GLN A 80 -3.23 -10.76 -12.62
C GLN A 80 -2.12 -11.82 -12.72
N ARG A 81 -1.02 -11.63 -11.99
CA ARG A 81 0.13 -12.53 -12.04
C ARG A 81 -0.18 -13.93 -11.51
N TRP A 82 -1.08 -14.04 -10.53
CA TRP A 82 -1.53 -15.33 -10.01
C TRP A 82 -2.84 -15.82 -10.63
N ASP A 83 -3.37 -15.08 -11.60
CA ASP A 83 -4.58 -15.45 -12.32
C ASP A 83 -5.78 -15.75 -11.40
N LEU A 84 -5.94 -14.94 -10.35
CA LEU A 84 -6.92 -15.20 -9.30
C LEU A 84 -8.34 -15.28 -9.84
N GLU A 85 -8.66 -14.55 -10.92
CA GLU A 85 -9.98 -14.52 -11.53
C GLU A 85 -10.40 -15.87 -12.13
N HIS A 86 -9.45 -16.68 -12.58
CA HIS A 86 -9.71 -17.97 -13.22
C HIS A 86 -9.46 -19.16 -12.30
N LEU A 87 -9.30 -18.94 -10.99
CA LEU A 87 -9.26 -20.04 -10.02
C LEU A 87 -10.63 -20.72 -9.94
N GLU A 88 -10.65 -22.02 -10.23
CA GLU A 88 -11.84 -22.87 -10.19
C GLU A 88 -11.71 -23.94 -9.11
N GLY A 89 -12.84 -24.51 -8.68
CA GLY A 89 -12.86 -25.56 -7.65
C GLY A 89 -12.65 -25.05 -6.23
N LEU A 90 -12.94 -23.78 -5.98
CA LEU A 90 -12.85 -23.13 -4.67
C LEU A 90 -14.05 -23.50 -3.79
N SER A 91 -13.84 -23.40 -2.49
CA SER A 91 -14.93 -23.38 -1.51
C SER A 91 -15.79 -22.10 -1.65
N PRO A 92 -17.02 -22.07 -1.11
CA PRO A 92 -17.84 -20.85 -1.08
C PRO A 92 -17.14 -19.66 -0.39
N GLU A 93 -16.35 -19.93 0.64
CA GLU A 93 -15.51 -18.95 1.33
C GLU A 93 -14.36 -18.47 0.43
N GLY A 94 -13.70 -19.38 -0.29
CA GLY A 94 -12.66 -19.06 -1.27
C GLY A 94 -13.16 -18.20 -2.43
N GLU A 95 -14.33 -18.50 -3.00
CA GLU A 95 -14.97 -17.68 -4.04
C GLU A 95 -15.26 -16.25 -3.55
N LYS A 96 -15.67 -16.11 -2.28
CA LYS A 96 -15.91 -14.81 -1.66
C LYS A 96 -14.60 -14.01 -1.53
N GLU A 97 -13.52 -14.64 -1.12
CA GLU A 97 -12.20 -13.99 -1.02
C GLU A 97 -11.63 -13.64 -2.39
N GLN A 98 -11.75 -14.54 -3.36
CA GLN A 98 -11.42 -14.29 -4.76
C GLN A 98 -12.14 -13.03 -5.28
N GLN A 99 -13.46 -12.95 -5.09
CA GLN A 99 -14.24 -11.80 -5.54
C GLN A 99 -13.85 -10.50 -4.80
N TYR A 100 -13.52 -10.59 -3.51
CA TYR A 100 -13.03 -9.46 -2.72
C TYR A 100 -11.71 -8.93 -3.28
N LEU A 101 -10.74 -9.82 -3.50
CA LEU A 101 -9.40 -9.50 -3.96
C LEU A 101 -9.40 -8.96 -5.39
N CYS A 102 -10.18 -9.54 -6.31
CA CYS A 102 -10.28 -9.05 -7.68
C CYS A 102 -10.87 -7.64 -7.78
N ARG A 103 -11.77 -7.24 -6.88
CA ARG A 103 -12.36 -5.88 -6.82
C ARG A 103 -11.52 -4.87 -6.06
N LEU A 104 -10.52 -5.34 -5.32
CA LEU A 104 -9.73 -4.51 -4.42
C LEU A 104 -8.91 -3.41 -5.13
N PRO A 105 -8.25 -3.68 -6.27
CA PRO A 105 -7.48 -2.65 -6.99
C PRO A 105 -8.32 -1.41 -7.34
N GLU A 106 -9.53 -1.61 -7.84
CA GLU A 106 -10.42 -0.54 -8.26
C GLU A 106 -10.93 0.28 -7.07
N ARG A 107 -11.16 -0.39 -5.93
CA ARG A 107 -11.53 0.27 -4.68
C ARG A 107 -10.40 1.19 -4.19
N TYR A 108 -9.16 0.72 -4.21
CA TYR A 108 -8.01 1.53 -3.81
C TYR A 108 -7.73 2.67 -4.78
N ARG A 109 -7.90 2.45 -6.08
CA ARG A 109 -7.77 3.50 -7.09
C ARG A 109 -8.76 4.65 -6.85
N LYS A 110 -10.04 4.32 -6.63
CA LYS A 110 -11.08 5.33 -6.28
C LYS A 110 -10.78 6.04 -4.96
N LEU A 111 -10.22 5.33 -3.98
CA LEU A 111 -9.82 5.92 -2.70
C LEU A 111 -8.64 6.89 -2.86
N ALA A 112 -7.65 6.51 -3.67
CA ALA A 112 -6.49 7.33 -4.02
C ALA A 112 -6.91 8.60 -4.76
N GLU A 113 -7.78 8.50 -5.77
CA GLU A 113 -8.31 9.65 -6.49
C GLU A 113 -9.04 10.63 -5.54
N ARG A 114 -9.79 10.12 -4.56
CA ARG A 114 -10.47 10.94 -3.55
C ARG A 114 -9.50 11.62 -2.59
N SER A 115 -8.43 10.95 -2.16
CA SER A 115 -7.43 11.56 -1.28
C SER A 115 -6.61 12.63 -2.00
N MET A 116 -6.28 12.43 -3.27
CA MET A 116 -5.63 13.45 -4.11
C MET A 116 -6.53 14.64 -4.41
N ASN A 117 -7.85 14.42 -4.56
CA ASN A 117 -8.82 15.48 -4.81
C ASN A 117 -9.20 16.28 -3.55
N LYS A 118 -8.81 15.83 -2.34
CA LYS A 118 -8.79 16.69 -1.15
C LYS A 118 -7.64 17.69 -1.31
N LYS A 119 -7.84 18.68 -2.19
CA LYS A 119 -7.01 19.88 -2.23
C LYS A 119 -7.05 20.56 -0.85
N LYS A 120 -5.90 21.08 -0.43
CA LYS A 120 -5.69 21.90 0.77
C LYS A 120 -6.89 22.79 1.06
N LYS A 121 -7.28 22.88 2.35
CA LYS A 121 -8.21 23.92 2.78
C LYS A 121 -7.63 25.28 2.35
N PRO A 122 -8.47 26.23 1.91
CA PRO A 122 -8.05 27.52 1.35
C PRO A 122 -7.38 28.49 2.36
N ASN A 123 -6.95 28.01 3.53
CA ASN A 123 -6.32 28.82 4.58
C ASN A 123 -4.83 28.46 4.84
N ASP A 124 -4.25 27.49 4.11
CA ASP A 124 -2.83 27.08 4.24
C ASP A 124 -1.97 27.69 3.10
N ASP A 125 -1.93 29.02 3.02
CA ASP A 125 -1.10 29.74 2.04
C ASP A 125 0.40 29.75 2.39
N GLU A 126 0.77 29.32 3.60
CA GLU A 126 2.18 29.17 3.99
C GLU A 126 2.72 27.79 3.57
N PRO A 127 3.89 27.75 2.89
CA PRO A 127 4.56 26.48 2.60
C PRO A 127 5.01 25.83 3.91
N ASN A 128 4.46 24.66 4.27
CA ASN A 128 4.89 23.95 5.48
C ASN A 128 6.23 23.23 5.21
N MET A 129 7.27 24.00 5.47
CA MET A 129 8.67 23.63 5.43
C MET A 129 9.06 22.94 6.74
N LYS A 130 9.69 21.77 6.67
CA LYS A 130 10.23 21.06 7.84
C LYS A 130 11.71 20.76 7.66
N PRO A 131 12.54 20.92 8.71
CA PRO A 131 13.94 20.53 8.66
C PRO A 131 14.09 19.01 8.72
N PHE A 132 15.06 18.47 8.00
CA PHE A 132 15.42 17.05 8.04
C PHE A 132 16.90 16.87 8.41
N SER A 133 17.16 16.12 9.48
CA SER A 133 18.52 15.84 9.97
C SER A 133 19.40 15.14 8.92
N TRP A 134 18.80 14.33 8.05
CA TRP A 134 19.50 13.61 6.96
C TRP A 134 20.12 14.52 5.91
N ILE A 135 19.67 15.78 5.83
CA ILE A 135 20.17 16.77 4.89
C ILE A 135 20.78 17.97 5.61
N PHE A 136 21.38 17.74 6.79
CA PHE A 136 22.03 18.76 7.61
C PHE A 136 21.04 19.86 8.06
N ASP A 137 19.86 19.43 8.53
CA ASP A 137 18.78 20.28 9.04
C ASP A 137 18.26 21.32 8.01
N ARG A 138 18.49 21.07 6.71
CA ARG A 138 17.86 21.85 5.63
C ARG A 138 16.36 21.61 5.58
N GLU A 139 15.63 22.64 5.20
CA GLU A 139 14.16 22.61 5.14
C GLU A 139 13.64 22.10 3.79
N VAL A 140 12.58 21.30 3.85
CA VAL A 140 11.89 20.73 2.68
C VAL A 140 10.39 20.92 2.84
N LEU A 141 9.70 21.25 1.75
CA LEU A 141 8.25 21.31 1.73
C LEU A 141 7.65 19.90 1.89
N VAL A 142 6.72 19.75 2.84
CA VAL A 142 6.14 18.46 3.24
C VAL A 142 4.72 18.25 2.65
N ASP A 143 4.08 19.30 2.12
CA ASP A 143 2.65 19.30 1.76
C ASP A 143 2.27 18.78 0.38
#